data_AF-A0A931WC57-F1
#
_entry.id   AF-A0A931WC57-F1
#
_cell.length_a   1.000
_cell.length_b   1.000
_cell.length_c   1.000
_cell.angle_alpha   90.00
_cell.angle_beta   90.00
_cell.angle_gamma   90.00
#
_symmetry.space_group_name_H-M   'P 1'
#
loop_
_entity.id
_entity.type
_entity.pdbx_description
1 polymer ?
#
loop_
_entity_poly.entity_id
_entity_poly.type
_entity_poly.pdbx_seq_one_letter_code
_entity_poly.pdbx_strand_id
1 'polypeptide(L)'
;MNEPKLSSSPDRSYHLLAFRIIGDFGAAIAVPVVLFVLAGRWLDERYQGGWLFTVLAFILAAFLSGTVIYRKAKRYGAEYQKLGTSK
;
A
#
# COMPACT_ATOMS: atom_id res chain seq x y z
N MET A 1 2.00 -34.83 2.69
CA MET A 1 1.90 -33.37 2.47
C MET A 1 0.79 -33.15 1.47
N ASN A 2 -0.40 -32.72 1.90
CA ASN A 2 -1.51 -32.48 1.00
C ASN A 2 -1.40 -31.05 0.46
N GLU A 3 -1.13 -30.93 -0.84
CA GLU A 3 -1.20 -29.66 -1.54
C GLU A 3 -2.65 -29.13 -1.49
N PRO A 4 -2.88 -27.84 -1.16
CA PRO A 4 -4.21 -27.27 -1.22
C PRO A 4 -4.66 -27.19 -2.68
N LYS A 5 -5.57 -28.09 -3.07
CA LYS A 5 -6.23 -28.06 -4.38
C LYS A 5 -7.08 -26.79 -4.48
N LEU A 6 -6.56 -25.77 -5.18
CA LEU A 6 -7.37 -24.65 -5.68
C LEU A 6 -8.38 -25.20 -6.68
N SER A 7 -9.64 -25.34 -6.23
CA SER A 7 -10.75 -25.80 -7.06
C SER A 7 -11.05 -24.78 -8.17
N SER A 8 -10.54 -25.05 -9.37
CA SER A 8 -11.08 -24.90 -10.75
C SER A 8 -12.08 -23.79 -11.16
N SER A 9 -12.28 -22.73 -10.38
CA SER A 9 -12.74 -21.41 -10.84
C SER A 9 -12.37 -20.44 -9.74
N PRO A 10 -11.52 -19.43 -9.98
CA PRO A 10 -11.26 -18.43 -8.95
C PRO A 10 -12.60 -17.75 -8.63
N ASP A 11 -13.08 -17.94 -7.40
CA ASP A 11 -14.33 -17.36 -6.95
C ASP A 11 -14.25 -15.84 -7.16
N ARG A 12 -15.32 -15.21 -7.67
CA ARG A 12 -15.40 -13.77 -7.93
C ARG A 12 -14.95 -12.97 -6.70
N SER A 13 -15.22 -13.51 -5.52
CA SER A 13 -14.83 -12.96 -4.21
C SER A 13 -13.31 -12.81 -4.04
N TYR A 14 -12.49 -13.77 -4.52
CA TYR A 14 -11.03 -13.68 -4.46
C TYR A 14 -10.48 -12.59 -5.38
N HIS A 15 -11.03 -12.48 -6.60
CA HIS A 15 -10.62 -11.44 -7.54
C HIS A 15 -10.97 -10.04 -7.03
N LEU A 16 -12.18 -9.86 -6.50
CA LEU A 16 -12.60 -8.58 -5.90
C LEU A 16 -11.74 -8.20 -4.70
N LEU A 17 -11.39 -9.17 -3.85
CA LEU A 17 -10.47 -8.95 -2.74
C LEU A 17 -9.07 -8.59 -3.23
N ALA A 18 -8.53 -9.27 -4.25
CA ALA A 18 -7.24 -8.94 -4.84
C ALA A 18 -7.21 -7.52 -5.42
N PHE A 19 -8.23 -7.12 -6.19
CA PHE A 19 -8.33 -5.75 -6.73
C PHE A 19 -8.43 -4.71 -5.63
N ARG A 20 -9.19 -4.99 -4.57
CA ARG A 20 -9.29 -4.11 -3.40
C ARG A 20 -7.94 -3.95 -2.72
N ILE A 21 -7.20 -5.03 -2.52
CA ILE A 21 -5.85 -5.02 -1.95
C ILE A 21 -4.91 -4.15 -2.80
N ILE A 22 -4.85 -4.39 -4.11
CA ILE A 22 -3.99 -3.65 -5.03
C ILE A 22 -4.33 -2.16 -5.01
N GLY A 23 -5.62 -1.82 -5.14
CA GLY A 23 -6.07 -0.43 -5.14
C GLY A 23 -5.78 0.28 -3.81
N ASP A 24 -6.04 -0.39 -2.69
CA ASP A 24 -5.90 0.19 -1.36
C ASP A 24 -4.42 0.35 -0.96
N PHE A 25 -3.54 -0.58 -1.34
CA PHE A 25 -2.10 -0.43 -1.17
C PHE A 25 -1.50 0.61 -2.13
N GLY A 26 -1.92 0.60 -3.40
CA GLY A 26 -1.48 1.58 -4.39
C GLY A 26 -1.83 3.01 -3.95
N ALA A 27 -3.06 3.24 -3.51
CA ALA A 27 -3.49 4.53 -2.98
C ALA A 27 -2.73 4.92 -1.71
N ALA A 28 -2.53 3.97 -0.79
CA ALA A 28 -1.81 4.22 0.47
C ALA A 28 -0.32 4.58 0.27
N ILE A 29 0.28 4.25 -0.88
CA ILE A 29 1.64 4.66 -1.26
C ILE A 29 1.61 5.95 -2.07
N ALA A 30 0.80 5.99 -3.14
CA ALA A 30 0.82 7.08 -4.10
C ALA A 30 0.39 8.41 -3.48
N VAL A 31 -0.67 8.42 -2.66
CA VAL A 31 -1.20 9.63 -2.04
C VAL A 31 -0.16 10.33 -1.16
N PRO A 32 0.42 9.70 -0.12
CA PRO A 32 1.44 10.34 0.70
C PRO A 32 2.69 10.72 -0.11
N VAL A 33 3.18 9.86 -1.01
CA VAL A 33 4.37 10.20 -1.82
C VAL A 33 4.16 11.47 -2.63
N VAL A 34 3.05 11.56 -3.36
CA VAL A 34 2.74 12.73 -4.19
C VAL A 34 2.58 13.97 -3.33
N LEU A 35 1.77 13.91 -2.26
CA LEU A 35 1.51 15.08 -1.40
C LEU A 35 2.79 15.61 -0.73
N PHE A 36 3.62 14.73 -0.18
CA PHE A 36 4.85 15.13 0.49
C PHE A 36 5.90 15.62 -0.49
N VAL A 37 6.07 14.98 -1.65
CA VAL A 37 7.03 15.44 -2.68
C VAL A 37 6.63 16.83 -3.20
N LEU A 38 5.35 17.07 -3.45
CA LEU A 38 4.86 18.40 -3.84
C LEU A 38 5.12 19.45 -2.74
N ALA A 39 4.84 19.10 -1.48
CA ALA A 39 5.12 19.99 -0.36
C ALA A 39 6.63 20.26 -0.18
N GLY A 40 7.47 19.23 -0.32
CA GLY A 40 8.92 19.33 -0.24
C GLY A 40 9.50 20.19 -1.36
N ARG A 41 9.01 20.01 -2.60
CA ARG A 41 9.40 20.84 -3.74
C ARG A 41 9.01 22.30 -3.54
N TRP A 42 7.80 22.56 -3.06
CA TRP A 42 7.36 23.92 -2.75
C TRP A 42 8.27 24.58 -1.69
N LEU A 43 8.74 23.81 -0.71
CA LEU A 43 9.69 24.27 0.30
C LEU A 43 11.09 24.51 -0.29
N ASP A 44 11.57 23.62 -1.16
CA ASP A 44 12.85 23.81 -1.88
C ASP A 44 12.85 25.10 -2.71
N GLU A 45 11.75 25.40 -3.41
CA GLU A 45 11.58 26.64 -4.18
C GLU A 45 11.52 27.88 -3.26
N ARG A 46 10.91 27.77 -2.08
CA ARG A 46 10.76 28.87 -1.12
C ARG A 46 12.07 29.24 -0.43
N TYR A 47 12.91 28.26 -0.11
CA TYR A 47 14.13 28.42 0.71
C TYR A 47 15.43 28.28 -0.09
N GLN A 48 15.37 28.17 -1.43
CA GLN A 48 16.53 27.85 -2.28
C GLN A 48 17.25 26.54 -1.86
N GLY A 49 16.50 25.60 -1.28
CA GLY A 49 17.02 24.34 -0.73
C GLY A 49 17.47 23.33 -1.79
N GLY A 50 17.22 23.63 -3.07
CA GLY A 50 17.62 22.80 -4.22
C GLY A 50 16.78 21.53 -4.32
N TRP A 51 17.15 20.51 -3.55
CA TRP A 51 16.55 19.17 -3.58
C TRP A 51 16.43 18.50 -2.20
N LEU A 52 16.97 19.13 -1.16
CA LEU A 52 17.06 18.54 0.18
C LEU A 52 15.67 18.32 0.78
N PHE A 53 14.77 19.31 0.69
CA PHE A 53 13.44 19.20 1.29
C PHE A 53 12.59 18.17 0.55
N THR A 54 12.72 18.06 -0.77
CA THR A 54 12.04 17.04 -1.57
C THR A 54 12.47 15.62 -1.17
N VAL A 55 13.78 15.38 -0.99
CA VAL A 55 14.28 14.05 -0.58
C VAL A 55 13.84 13.70 0.83
N LEU A 56 13.92 14.66 1.77
CA LEU A 56 13.44 14.44 3.14
C LEU A 56 11.93 14.17 3.18
N ALA A 57 11.15 14.90 2.39
CA ALA A 57 9.71 14.68 2.30
C ALA A 57 9.38 13.31 1.70
N PHE A 58 10.14 12.85 0.69
CA PHE A 58 9.99 11.51 0.14
C PHE A 58 10.31 10.41 1.17
N ILE A 59 11.39 10.57 1.94
CA ILE A 59 11.74 9.62 3.01
C ILE A 59 10.65 9.57 4.08
N LEU A 60 10.13 10.72 4.50
CA LEU A 60 9.00 10.81 5.44
C LEU A 60 7.75 10.13 4.88
N ALA A 61 7.44 10.35 3.60
CA ALA A 61 6.32 9.71 2.93
C ALA A 61 6.48 8.19 2.87
N ALA A 62 7.68 7.70 2.55
CA ALA A 62 7.98 6.27 2.50
C ALA A 62 7.85 5.63 3.88
N PHE A 63 8.34 6.29 4.93
CA PHE A 63 8.20 5.82 6.31
C PHE A 63 6.73 5.75 6.74
N LEU A 64 5.97 6.83 6.50
CA LEU A 64 4.55 6.88 6.82
C LEU A 64 3.77 5.79 6.08
N SER A 65 4.00 5.66 4.77
CA SER A 65 3.40 4.63 3.93
C SER A 65 3.73 3.23 4.45
N GLY A 66 4.99 2.96 4.79
CA GLY A 66 5.44 1.67 5.33
C GLY A 66 4.68 1.26 6.59
N THR A 67 4.46 2.18 7.53
CA THR A 67 3.68 1.87 8.76
C THR A 67 2.22 1.54 8.45
N VAL A 68 1.60 2.25 7.51
CA VAL A 68 0.22 2.01 7.07
C VAL A 68 0.10 0.67 6.36
N ILE A 69 1.05 0.37 5.47
CA ILE A 69 1.12 -0.88 4.71
C ILE A 69 1.23 -2.08 5.65
N TYR A 70 2.11 -2.01 6.66
CA TYR A 70 2.28 -3.11 7.62
C TYR A 70 0.97 -3.44 8.35
N ARG A 71 0.22 -2.42 8.78
CA ARG A 71 -1.08 -2.61 9.45
C ARG A 71 -2.13 -3.19 8.49
N LYS A 72 -2.20 -2.69 7.25
CA LYS A 72 -3.12 -3.20 6.23
C LYS A 72 -2.80 -4.64 5.83
N ALA A 73 -1.53 -5.00 5.69
CA ALA A 73 -1.09 -6.35 5.32
C ALA A 73 -1.55 -7.39 6.34
N LYS A 74 -1.40 -7.11 7.64
CA LYS A 74 -1.93 -8.00 8.70
C LYS A 74 -3.45 -8.18 8.60
N ARG A 75 -4.19 -7.10 8.32
CA ARG A 75 -5.65 -7.15 8.20
C ARG A 75 -6.09 -7.98 6.99
N TYR A 76 -5.51 -7.74 5.83
CA TYR A 76 -5.84 -8.49 4.61
C TYR A 76 -5.42 -9.95 4.67
N GLY A 77 -4.31 -10.27 5.34
CA GLY A 77 -3.90 -11.66 5.61
C GLY A 77 -4.95 -12.43 6.42
N ALA A 78 -5.52 -11.79 7.45
CA ALA A 78 -6.61 -12.39 8.23
C ALA A 78 -7.90 -12.55 7.42
N GLU A 79 -8.22 -11.59 6.55
CA GLU A 79 -9.40 -11.63 5.67
C GLU A 79 -9.28 -12.76 4.62
N TYR A 80 -8.08 -12.96 4.07
CA TYR A 80 -7.79 -14.06 3.15
C TYR A 80 -7.91 -15.44 3.81
N GLN A 81 -7.43 -15.58 5.06
CA GLN A 81 -7.55 -16.83 5.82
C GLN A 81 -9.01 -17.22 6.08
N LYS A 82 -9.88 -16.24 6.38
CA LYS A 82 -11.32 -16.47 6.60
C LYS A 82 -12.06 -16.96 5.36
N LEU A 83 -11.66 -16.49 4.17
CA LEU A 83 -12.21 -16.99 2.91
C LEU A 83 -11.77 -18.44 2.65
N GLY A 84 -10.56 -18.82 3.09
CA GLY A 84 -10.05 -20.20 2.96
C GLY A 84 -10.63 -21.20 3.96
N THR A 85 -11.07 -20.76 5.15
CA THR A 85 -11.69 -21.61 6.18
C THR A 85 -13.21 -21.72 6.11
N SER A 86 -13.89 -20.91 5.29
CA SER A 86 -15.33 -21.02 5.04
C SER A 86 -15.63 -22.05 3.94
N LYS A 87 -15.15 -23.28 4.11
CA LYS A 87 -15.64 -24.47 3.41
C LYS A 87 -16.21 -25.45 4.43
#